data_AF-A0A920RS97-F1
#
_entry.id   AF-A0A920RS97-F1
#
_cell.length_a   1.000
_cell.length_b   1.000
_cell.length_c   1.000
_cell.angle_alpha   90.00
_cell.angle_beta   90.00
_cell.angle_gamma   90.00
#
_symmetry.space_group_name_H-M   'P 1'
#
loop_
_entity.id
_entity.type
_entity.pdbx_description
1 polymer ?
#
loop_
_entity_poly.entity_id
_entity_poly.type
_entity_poly.pdbx_seq_one_letter_code
_entity_poly.pdbx_strand_id
1 'polypeptide(L)'
;MGSWVTYGLGSDNQSLPAFVVMWDYRGGPIGGAQNWTSGFLPAAFQGTPFRSKGEPIINLDRPPGLSGESQRARLNLIQRLNRRHLDRRPAAADLEARIASYELAYRMQMSAPEAVAIEGETRETQRLYGIDRPISSYFGRQCLMARRLVERGVRFVQLYSGGGDQQLSWDAHSGIRENLEQHCPEIDRPWRG
;
A
#
# COMPACT_ATOMS: atom_id res chain seq x y z
N MET A 1 4.79 -6.80 11.65
CA MET A 1 5.50 -7.82 10.83
C MET A 1 6.18 -7.21 9.62
N GLY A 2 5.45 -6.57 8.69
CA GLY A 2 6.04 -6.00 7.46
C GLY A 2 7.25 -5.08 7.68
N SER A 3 7.19 -4.22 8.69
CA SER A 3 8.29 -3.31 9.06
C SER A 3 9.57 -4.06 9.46
N TRP A 4 9.45 -5.16 10.21
CA TRP A 4 10.60 -5.97 10.62
C TRP A 4 11.15 -6.81 9.46
N VAL A 5 10.29 -7.35 8.60
CA VAL A 5 10.71 -8.12 7.42
C VAL A 5 11.51 -7.23 6.47
N THR A 6 11.02 -6.01 6.21
CA THR A 6 11.71 -5.06 5.33
C THR A 6 12.97 -4.49 5.95
N TYR A 7 13.03 -4.34 7.28
CA TYR A 7 14.26 -3.98 7.98
C TYR A 7 15.32 -5.09 7.93
N GLY A 8 14.92 -6.34 8.20
CA GLY A 8 15.86 -7.47 8.28
C GLY A 8 16.32 -7.97 6.92
N LEU A 9 15.46 -7.96 5.90
CA LEU A 9 15.77 -8.49 4.57
C LEU A 9 16.04 -7.40 3.52
N GLY A 10 15.77 -6.14 3.85
CA GLY A 10 15.84 -5.05 2.88
C GLY A 10 14.79 -5.17 1.76
N SER A 11 15.02 -4.40 0.70
CA SER A 11 14.24 -4.44 -0.52
C SER A 11 15.16 -4.15 -1.70
N ASP A 12 15.15 -5.03 -2.70
CA ASP A 12 15.87 -4.82 -3.96
C ASP A 12 15.11 -3.84 -4.87
N ASN A 13 13.83 -3.61 -4.57
CA ASN A 13 13.01 -2.64 -5.27
C ASN A 13 13.28 -1.22 -4.76
N GLN A 14 13.71 -0.36 -5.68
CA GLN A 14 13.96 1.06 -5.43
C GLN A 14 12.81 1.96 -5.89
N SER A 15 11.84 1.44 -6.64
CA SER A 15 10.80 2.25 -7.27
C SER A 15 9.40 2.08 -6.67
N LEU A 16 9.19 1.06 -5.83
CA LEU A 16 7.98 0.87 -5.05
C LEU A 16 8.32 0.70 -3.57
N PRO A 17 7.35 0.93 -2.66
CA PRO A 17 7.56 0.72 -1.23
C PRO A 17 7.90 -0.75 -0.95
N ALA A 18 8.80 -0.98 0.00
CA ALA A 18 9.13 -2.34 0.45
C ALA A 18 7.97 -3.02 1.19
N PHE A 19 7.15 -2.21 1.89
CA PHE A 19 5.98 -2.66 2.65
C PHE A 19 4.74 -1.88 2.21
N VAL A 20 3.79 -2.57 1.58
CA VAL A 20 2.49 -2.03 1.15
C VAL A 20 1.36 -2.58 2.01
N VAL A 21 0.40 -1.73 2.32
CA VAL A 21 -0.79 -2.09 3.10
C VAL A 21 -2.04 -1.69 2.33
N MET A 22 -3.00 -2.60 2.20
CA MET A 22 -4.30 -2.35 1.61
C MET A 22 -5.39 -2.82 2.57
N TRP A 23 -6.51 -2.10 2.62
CA TRP A 23 -7.65 -2.49 3.45
C TRP A 23 -8.98 -2.26 2.75
N ASP A 24 -10.00 -2.89 3.31
CA ASP A 24 -11.37 -2.87 2.85
C ASP A 24 -11.92 -1.44 2.61
N TYR A 25 -12.81 -1.29 1.63
CA TYR A 25 -13.45 0.01 1.37
C TYR A 25 -14.40 0.43 2.51
N ARG A 26 -14.88 -0.52 3.31
CA ARG A 26 -15.73 -0.29 4.50
C ARG A 26 -14.97 0.39 5.63
N GLY A 27 -13.65 0.23 5.68
CA GLY A 27 -12.81 0.82 6.72
C GLY A 27 -11.49 0.06 6.90
N GLY A 28 -10.54 0.71 7.55
CA GLY A 28 -9.32 0.04 8.00
C GLY A 28 -9.57 -0.89 9.19
N PRO A 29 -8.58 -1.71 9.58
CA PRO A 29 -8.64 -2.48 10.82
C PRO A 29 -8.81 -1.54 12.03
N ILE A 30 -9.44 -2.05 13.09
CA ILE A 30 -9.52 -1.37 14.38
C ILE A 30 -8.10 -0.99 14.85
N GLY A 31 -7.91 0.25 15.28
CA GLY A 31 -6.59 0.82 15.61
C GLY A 31 -5.90 1.56 14.46
N GLY A 32 -6.40 1.43 13.22
CA GLY A 32 -5.94 2.21 12.08
C GLY A 32 -4.45 2.02 11.79
N ALA A 33 -3.73 3.14 11.56
CA ALA A 33 -2.32 3.13 11.17
C ALA A 33 -1.39 2.46 12.20
N GLN A 34 -1.83 2.30 13.46
CA GLN A 34 -1.08 1.57 14.48
C GLN A 34 -0.78 0.12 14.06
N ASN A 35 -1.62 -0.46 13.20
CA ASN A 35 -1.47 -1.82 12.73
C ASN A 35 -0.31 -2.03 11.73
N TRP A 36 0.27 -0.95 11.18
CA TRP A 36 1.37 -1.03 10.22
C TRP A 36 2.47 0.01 10.45
N THR A 37 2.65 0.47 11.69
CA THR A 37 3.75 1.39 12.06
C THR A 37 5.12 0.70 11.96
N SER A 38 6.18 1.51 11.95
CA SER A 38 7.55 1.01 12.12
C SER A 38 7.88 0.64 13.57
N GLY A 39 7.02 0.97 14.54
CA GLY A 39 7.32 0.80 15.97
C GLY A 39 8.57 1.56 16.37
N PHE A 40 9.58 0.84 16.85
CA PHE A 40 10.91 1.39 17.20
C PHE A 40 11.86 1.51 16.00
N LEU A 41 11.51 0.95 14.85
CA LEU A 41 12.32 1.04 13.63
C LEU A 41 12.17 2.43 12.98
N PRO A 42 13.14 2.86 12.16
CA PRO A 42 13.01 4.08 11.39
C PRO A 42 11.69 4.13 10.61
N ALA A 43 11.08 5.31 10.52
CA ALA A 43 9.80 5.49 9.84
C ALA A 43 9.83 5.13 8.34
N ALA A 44 11.02 4.99 7.75
CA ALA A 44 11.21 4.44 6.41
C ALA A 44 10.66 3.00 6.24
N PHE A 45 10.52 2.24 7.33
CA PHE A 45 9.99 0.86 7.31
C PHE A 45 8.49 0.80 7.63
N GLN A 46 7.81 1.93 7.80
CA GLN A 46 6.37 1.97 7.99
C GLN A 46 5.63 1.51 6.73
N GLY A 47 4.51 0.82 6.90
CA GLY A 47 3.65 0.40 5.79
C GLY A 47 3.11 1.58 5.00
N THR A 48 3.23 1.51 3.67
CA THR A 48 2.68 2.52 2.77
C THR A 48 1.25 2.13 2.38
N PRO A 49 0.24 2.96 2.70
CA PRO A 49 -1.15 2.65 2.41
C PRO A 49 -1.45 2.79 0.90
N PHE A 50 -2.02 1.75 0.32
CA PHE A 50 -2.60 1.75 -1.02
C PHE A 50 -4.11 1.65 -0.90
N ARG A 51 -4.84 2.56 -1.56
CA ARG A 51 -6.30 2.56 -1.54
C ARG A 51 -6.84 1.38 -2.34
N SER A 52 -7.85 0.73 -1.79
CA SER A 52 -8.60 -0.35 -2.44
C SER A 52 -9.58 0.13 -3.51
N LYS A 53 -9.92 1.42 -3.51
CA LYS A 53 -10.85 2.05 -4.47
C LYS A 53 -10.36 3.45 -4.85
N GLY A 54 -10.58 3.82 -6.12
CA GLY A 54 -10.16 5.11 -6.67
C GLY A 54 -8.66 5.11 -7.02
N GLU A 55 -8.02 6.28 -6.90
CA GLU A 55 -6.57 6.42 -7.10
C GLU A 55 -5.83 5.62 -6.01
N PRO A 56 -5.09 4.53 -6.36
CA PRO A 56 -4.48 3.65 -5.37
C PRO A 56 -3.41 4.35 -4.53
N ILE A 57 -2.71 5.33 -5.11
CA ILE A 57 -1.69 6.12 -4.44
C ILE A 57 -2.07 7.60 -4.58
N ILE A 58 -2.33 8.26 -3.45
CA ILE A 58 -2.81 9.64 -3.45
C ILE A 58 -1.68 10.58 -3.87
N ASN A 59 -2.00 11.57 -4.70
CA ASN A 59 -1.06 12.61 -5.16
C ASN A 59 0.14 12.02 -5.91
N LEU A 60 -0.04 10.87 -6.57
CA LEU A 60 1.02 10.31 -7.38
C LEU A 60 1.18 11.10 -8.68
N ASP A 61 0.09 11.61 -9.24
CA ASP A 61 0.16 12.34 -10.49
C ASP A 61 0.87 13.69 -10.35
N ARG A 62 1.65 14.03 -11.38
CA ARG A 62 2.30 15.33 -11.49
C ARG A 62 1.24 16.42 -11.72
N PRO A 63 1.31 17.57 -11.03
CA PRO A 63 0.40 18.68 -11.29
C PRO A 63 0.44 19.13 -12.75
N PRO A 64 -0.71 19.51 -13.34
CA PRO A 64 -0.75 20.02 -14.71
C PRO A 64 0.14 21.26 -14.85
N GLY A 65 0.89 21.35 -15.95
CA GLY A 65 1.80 22.47 -16.24
C GLY A 65 3.23 22.34 -15.68
N LEU A 66 3.54 21.29 -14.92
CA LEU A 66 4.90 21.01 -14.46
C LEU A 66 5.62 20.10 -15.46
N SER A 67 6.81 20.46 -15.94
CA SER A 67 7.64 19.52 -16.71
C SER A 67 8.35 18.52 -15.77
N GLY A 68 8.82 17.39 -16.32
CA GLY A 68 9.56 16.39 -15.54
C GLY A 68 10.88 16.95 -15.00
N GLU A 69 11.53 17.79 -15.80
CA GLU A 69 12.76 18.50 -15.41
C GLU A 69 12.50 19.48 -14.26
N SER A 70 11.45 20.30 -14.35
CA SER A 70 11.07 21.25 -13.29
C SER A 70 10.73 20.53 -11.99
N GLN A 71 10.05 19.38 -12.07
CA GLN A 71 9.77 18.55 -10.90
C GLN A 71 11.04 17.98 -10.28
N ARG A 72 11.96 17.47 -11.11
CA ARG A 72 13.24 16.94 -10.64
C ARG A 72 14.09 18.03 -9.99
N ALA A 73 14.15 19.23 -10.58
CA ALA A 73 14.84 20.38 -10.01
C ALA A 73 14.25 20.78 -8.65
N ARG A 74 12.92 20.79 -8.52
CA ARG A 74 12.22 21.06 -7.25
C ARG A 74 12.55 20.03 -6.18
N LEU A 75 12.53 18.74 -6.52
CA LEU A 75 12.88 17.66 -5.60
C LEU A 75 14.35 17.74 -5.17
N ASN A 76 15.27 17.98 -6.10
CA ASN A 76 16.69 18.19 -5.78
C ASN A 76 16.89 19.40 -4.83
N LEU A 77 16.12 20.48 -5.01
CA LEU A 77 16.18 21.63 -4.10
C LEU A 77 15.67 21.25 -2.70
N ILE A 78 14.51 20.60 -2.60
CA ILE A 78 13.95 20.10 -1.33
C ILE A 78 14.95 19.18 -0.63
N GLN A 79 15.56 18.25 -1.37
CA GLN A 79 16.57 17.32 -0.86
C GLN A 79 17.78 18.06 -0.29
N ARG A 80 18.33 19.06 -1.01
CA ARG A 80 19.45 19.88 -0.50
C ARG A 80 19.09 20.64 0.78
N LEU A 81 17.89 21.23 0.83
CA LEU A 81 17.42 21.97 2.00
C LEU A 81 17.24 21.03 3.20
N ASN A 82 16.66 19.85 2.97
CA ASN A 82 16.48 18.85 4.01
C ASN A 82 17.82 18.30 4.51
N ARG A 83 18.79 18.02 3.62
CA ARG A 83 20.15 17.59 4.00
C ARG A 83 20.84 18.62 4.90
N ARG A 84 20.81 19.89 4.49
CA ARG A 84 21.36 21.01 5.30
C ARG A 84 20.66 21.15 6.64
N HIS A 85 19.36 20.84 6.71
CA HIS A 85 18.60 20.86 7.95
C HIS A 85 18.96 19.66 8.86
N LEU A 86 19.22 18.49 8.27
CA LEU A 86 19.68 17.27 8.95
C LEU A 86 21.07 17.46 9.56
N ASP A 87 22.01 18.08 8.83
CA ASP A 87 23.37 18.35 9.33
C ASP A 87 23.37 19.19 10.62
N ARG A 88 22.31 20.00 10.82
CA ARG A 88 22.11 20.83 12.02
C ARG A 88 21.40 20.09 13.15
N ARG A 89 20.79 18.93 12.87
CA ARG A 89 19.95 18.15 13.80
C ARG A 89 20.13 16.64 13.56
N PRO A 90 21.31 16.07 13.84
CA PRO A 90 21.63 14.67 13.52
C PRO A 90 20.75 13.64 14.23
N ALA A 91 19.99 14.02 15.26
CA ALA A 91 19.06 13.12 15.97
C ALA A 91 17.61 13.14 15.42
N ALA A 92 17.32 13.84 14.32
CA ALA A 92 15.96 14.00 13.80
C ALA A 92 15.56 12.90 12.78
N ALA A 93 15.26 11.70 13.28
CA ALA A 93 14.83 10.56 12.45
C ALA A 93 13.60 10.86 11.57
N ASP A 94 12.70 11.73 12.02
CA ASP A 94 11.51 12.15 11.27
C ASP A 94 11.86 12.89 9.97
N LEU A 95 12.97 13.62 9.95
CA LEU A 95 13.40 14.37 8.77
C LEU A 95 13.92 13.44 7.67
N GLU A 96 14.69 12.42 8.04
CA GLU A 96 15.19 11.41 7.10
C GLU A 96 14.03 10.65 6.45
N ALA A 97 13.04 10.26 7.25
CA ALA A 97 11.84 9.59 6.75
C ALA A 97 11.08 10.45 5.73
N ARG A 98 11.00 11.77 5.97
CA ARG A 98 10.35 12.70 5.05
C ARG A 98 11.11 12.86 3.73
N ILE A 99 12.44 12.88 3.76
CA ILE A 99 13.27 12.89 2.54
C ILE A 99 13.03 11.61 1.73
N ALA A 100 13.14 10.46 2.38
CA ALA A 100 12.97 9.16 1.74
C ALA A 100 11.57 9.01 1.12
N SER A 101 10.53 9.49 1.80
CA SER A 101 9.15 9.49 1.30
C SER A 101 9.00 10.31 0.01
N TYR A 102 9.61 11.49 -0.09
CA TYR A 102 9.55 12.30 -1.32
C TYR A 102 10.27 11.64 -2.51
N GLU A 103 11.44 11.03 -2.26
CA GLU A 103 12.18 10.33 -3.31
C GLU A 103 11.48 9.05 -3.77
N LEU A 104 10.88 8.31 -2.83
CA LEU A 104 10.08 7.14 -3.14
C LEU A 104 8.84 7.55 -3.96
N ALA A 105 8.10 8.58 -3.53
CA ALA A 105 6.94 9.08 -4.27
C ALA A 105 7.30 9.45 -5.71
N TYR A 106 8.41 10.16 -5.93
CA TYR A 106 8.89 10.50 -7.27
C TYR A 106 9.19 9.26 -8.14
N ARG A 107 9.88 8.25 -7.58
CA ARG A 107 10.17 7.01 -8.30
C ARG A 107 8.90 6.20 -8.60
N MET A 108 7.95 6.20 -7.66
CA MET A 108 6.65 5.57 -7.82
C MET A 108 5.85 6.19 -8.98
N GLN A 109 6.01 7.48 -9.31
CA GLN A 109 5.27 8.09 -10.43
C GLN A 109 5.53 7.38 -11.75
N MET A 110 6.73 6.84 -11.93
CA MET A 110 7.12 6.14 -13.16
C MET A 110 6.76 4.64 -13.13
N SER A 111 6.77 4.01 -11.96
CA SER A 111 6.69 2.54 -11.83
C SER A 111 5.36 2.03 -11.26
N ALA A 112 4.69 2.82 -10.43
CA ALA A 112 3.49 2.41 -9.74
C ALA A 112 2.21 2.37 -10.61
N PRO A 113 2.00 3.22 -11.63
CA PRO A 113 0.83 3.12 -12.50
C PRO A 113 0.69 1.74 -13.14
N GLU A 114 1.80 1.17 -13.62
CA GLU A 114 1.81 -0.18 -14.19
C GLU A 114 1.58 -1.25 -13.11
N ALA A 115 2.09 -1.05 -11.90
CA ALA A 115 1.90 -1.99 -10.79
C ALA A 115 0.42 -2.10 -10.36
N VAL A 116 -0.34 -0.99 -10.44
CA VAL A 116 -1.74 -0.94 -10.00
C VAL A 116 -2.76 -1.12 -11.12
N ALA A 117 -2.34 -1.16 -12.38
CA ALA A 117 -3.18 -1.36 -13.57
C ALA A 117 -3.65 -2.81 -13.73
N ILE A 118 -4.52 -3.27 -12.83
CA ILE A 118 -5.08 -4.63 -12.86
C ILE A 118 -6.11 -4.83 -13.99
N GLU A 119 -6.62 -3.74 -14.57
CA GLU A 119 -7.52 -3.77 -15.71
C GLU A 119 -6.87 -4.37 -16.97
N GLY A 120 -5.53 -4.34 -17.05
CA GLY A 120 -4.76 -4.96 -18.14
C GLY A 120 -4.63 -6.48 -18.05
N GLU A 121 -5.06 -7.11 -16.95
CA GLU A 121 -4.99 -8.56 -16.78
C GLU A 121 -6.06 -9.29 -17.59
N THR A 122 -5.78 -10.54 -17.97
CA THR A 122 -6.72 -11.33 -18.76
C THR A 122 -8.05 -11.55 -18.03
N ARG A 123 -9.15 -11.73 -18.77
CA ARG A 123 -10.45 -12.07 -18.18
C ARG A 123 -10.40 -13.35 -17.35
N GLU A 124 -9.56 -14.31 -17.74
CA GLU A 124 -9.37 -15.54 -16.99
C GLU A 124 -8.75 -15.25 -15.63
N THR A 125 -7.67 -14.47 -15.58
CA THR A 125 -7.03 -14.04 -14.33
C THR A 125 -8.00 -13.26 -13.45
N GLN A 126 -8.77 -12.34 -14.01
CA GLN A 126 -9.75 -11.56 -13.24
C GLN A 126 -10.84 -12.47 -12.62
N ARG A 127 -11.32 -13.48 -13.34
CA ARG A 127 -12.27 -14.49 -12.82
C ARG A 127 -11.64 -15.44 -11.81
N LEU A 128 -10.36 -15.74 -11.95
CA LEU A 128 -9.61 -16.55 -11.00
C LEU A 128 -9.59 -15.85 -9.63
N TYR A 129 -9.29 -14.56 -9.60
CA TYR A 129 -9.36 -13.72 -8.40
C TYR A 129 -10.79 -13.32 -7.99
N GLY A 130 -11.84 -13.76 -8.69
CA GLY A 130 -13.24 -13.47 -8.33
C GLY A 130 -13.61 -11.99 -8.44
N ILE A 131 -12.95 -11.24 -9.35
CA ILE A 131 -13.22 -9.81 -9.59
C ILE A 131 -14.60 -9.61 -10.24
N ASP A 132 -15.08 -10.60 -10.98
CA ASP A 132 -16.38 -10.66 -11.65
C ASP A 132 -17.57 -10.90 -10.70
N ARG A 133 -17.29 -11.30 -9.44
CA ARG A 133 -18.31 -11.53 -8.42
C ARG A 133 -18.43 -10.30 -7.52
N PRO A 134 -19.60 -9.65 -7.42
CA PRO A 134 -19.76 -8.44 -6.59
C PRO A 134 -19.29 -8.60 -5.14
N ILE A 135 -19.54 -9.77 -4.53
CA ILE A 135 -19.17 -10.04 -3.13
C ILE A 135 -17.66 -10.12 -2.90
N SER A 136 -16.88 -10.68 -3.84
CA SER A 136 -15.43 -10.85 -3.68
C SER A 136 -14.61 -9.83 -4.47
N SER A 137 -15.25 -8.96 -5.25
CA SER A 137 -14.56 -8.10 -6.22
C SER A 137 -13.50 -7.21 -5.58
N TYR A 138 -13.80 -6.62 -4.42
CA TYR A 138 -12.85 -5.74 -3.72
C TYR A 138 -11.58 -6.49 -3.29
N PHE A 139 -11.74 -7.66 -2.66
CA PHE A 139 -10.63 -8.44 -2.15
C PHE A 139 -9.86 -9.10 -3.29
N GLY A 140 -10.56 -9.55 -4.32
CA GLY A 140 -9.98 -10.02 -5.59
C GLY A 140 -9.05 -9.00 -6.23
N ARG A 141 -9.49 -7.74 -6.33
CA ARG A 141 -8.67 -6.64 -6.84
C ARG A 141 -7.43 -6.40 -5.97
N GLN A 142 -7.56 -6.49 -4.65
CA GLN A 142 -6.43 -6.36 -3.72
C GLN A 142 -5.43 -7.51 -3.84
N CYS A 143 -5.90 -8.76 -3.93
CA CYS A 143 -5.06 -9.95 -4.15
C CYS A 143 -4.30 -9.86 -5.48
N LEU A 144 -4.98 -9.49 -6.56
CA LEU A 144 -4.35 -9.33 -7.87
C LEU A 144 -3.32 -8.18 -7.88
N MET A 145 -3.63 -7.06 -7.23
CA MET A 145 -2.68 -5.97 -7.04
C MET A 145 -1.48 -6.41 -6.21
N ALA A 146 -1.71 -7.18 -5.13
CA ALA A 146 -0.65 -7.74 -4.31
C ALA A 146 0.28 -8.65 -5.12
N ARG A 147 -0.26 -9.52 -5.98
CA ARG A 147 0.53 -10.36 -6.90
C ARG A 147 1.45 -9.50 -7.76
N ARG A 148 0.90 -8.48 -8.44
CA ARG A 148 1.67 -7.58 -9.31
C ARG A 148 2.74 -6.79 -8.55
N LEU A 149 2.45 -6.37 -7.32
CA LEU A 149 3.42 -5.69 -6.46
C LEU A 149 4.57 -6.63 -6.08
N VAL A 150 4.26 -7.87 -5.70
CA VAL A 150 5.27 -8.89 -5.36
C VAL A 150 6.11 -9.26 -6.59
N GLU A 151 5.51 -9.45 -7.76
CA GLU A 151 6.21 -9.68 -9.04
C GLU A 151 7.16 -8.54 -9.40
N ARG A 152 6.86 -7.31 -8.95
CA ARG A 152 7.71 -6.12 -9.11
C ARG A 152 8.69 -5.90 -7.97
N GLY A 153 8.81 -6.86 -7.06
CA GLY A 153 9.81 -6.84 -5.98
C GLY A 153 9.37 -6.10 -4.72
N VAL A 154 8.09 -5.80 -4.53
CA VAL A 154 7.58 -5.38 -3.21
C VAL A 154 7.74 -6.55 -2.24
N ARG A 155 8.50 -6.35 -1.17
CA ARG A 155 8.92 -7.41 -0.26
C ARG A 155 7.78 -7.91 0.63
N PHE A 156 6.89 -7.02 1.07
CA PHE A 156 5.79 -7.36 1.95
C PHE A 156 4.52 -6.63 1.55
N VAL A 157 3.44 -7.38 1.35
CA VAL A 157 2.11 -6.82 1.08
C VAL A 157 1.16 -7.35 2.15
N GLN A 158 0.48 -6.44 2.85
CA GLN A 158 -0.51 -6.78 3.86
C GLN A 158 -1.90 -6.37 3.40
N LEU A 159 -2.81 -7.34 3.39
CA LEU A 159 -4.21 -7.14 3.03
C LEU A 159 -5.08 -7.28 4.28
N TYR A 160 -6.00 -6.34 4.47
CA TYR A 160 -7.07 -6.45 5.45
C TYR A 160 -8.40 -6.64 4.71
N SER A 161 -9.03 -7.79 4.92
CA SER A 161 -10.42 -8.08 4.52
C SER A 161 -11.35 -7.78 5.68
N GLY A 162 -12.51 -7.19 5.38
CA GLY A 162 -13.39 -6.68 6.42
C GLY A 162 -12.80 -5.42 7.08
N GLY A 163 -13.66 -4.60 7.65
CA GLY A 163 -13.23 -3.33 8.23
C GLY A 163 -14.38 -2.58 8.88
N GLY A 164 -14.06 -1.49 9.57
CA GLY A 164 -15.05 -0.80 10.40
C GLY A 164 -15.23 -1.53 11.73
N ASP A 165 -16.44 -1.51 12.27
CA ASP A 165 -16.78 -2.07 13.57
C ASP A 165 -17.66 -3.32 13.48
N GLN A 166 -17.52 -4.18 14.49
CA GLN A 166 -18.39 -5.33 14.73
C GLN A 166 -18.56 -6.21 13.47
N GLN A 167 -19.81 -6.36 13.01
CA GLN A 167 -20.24 -7.25 11.93
C GLN A 167 -19.68 -6.93 10.55
N LEU A 168 -19.09 -5.74 10.35
CA LEU A 168 -18.43 -5.37 9.09
C LEU A 168 -16.97 -5.87 9.04
N SER A 169 -16.47 -6.37 10.16
CA SER A 169 -15.15 -6.96 10.33
C SER A 169 -15.27 -8.43 10.73
N TRP A 170 -14.15 -9.15 10.75
CA TRP A 170 -14.08 -10.54 11.23
C TRP A 170 -14.26 -10.69 12.76
N ASP A 171 -14.84 -9.68 13.41
CA ASP A 171 -15.05 -9.59 14.85
C ASP A 171 -16.43 -10.17 15.25
N ALA A 172 -16.55 -11.50 15.16
CA ALA A 172 -17.82 -12.24 15.30
C ALA A 172 -18.23 -12.54 16.76
N HIS A 173 -18.13 -11.57 17.68
CA HIS A 173 -18.55 -11.75 19.09
C HIS A 173 -20.08 -11.86 19.27
N SER A 174 -20.84 -11.46 18.26
CA SER A 174 -22.27 -11.74 18.12
C SER A 174 -22.54 -12.26 16.70
N GLY A 175 -23.63 -12.99 16.46
CA GLY A 175 -24.06 -13.35 15.09
C GLY A 175 -22.99 -14.05 14.25
N ILE A 176 -22.32 -15.08 14.79
CA ILE A 176 -21.22 -15.77 14.10
C ILE A 176 -21.62 -16.31 12.73
N ARG A 177 -22.87 -16.78 12.60
CA ARG A 177 -23.37 -17.34 11.35
C ARG A 177 -23.45 -16.26 10.29
N GLU A 178 -24.08 -15.14 10.62
CA GLU A 178 -24.26 -14.00 9.72
C GLU A 178 -22.92 -13.41 9.29
N ASN A 179 -21.98 -13.28 10.23
CA ASN A 179 -20.63 -12.78 9.95
C ASN A 179 -19.88 -13.68 8.96
N LEU A 180 -19.90 -15.00 9.18
CA LEU A 180 -19.23 -15.96 8.30
C LEU A 180 -19.93 -16.09 6.94
N GLU A 181 -21.27 -16.04 6.90
CA GLU A 181 -22.04 -16.02 5.65
C GLU A 181 -21.73 -14.78 4.80
N GLN A 182 -21.38 -13.66 5.44
CA GLN A 182 -20.91 -12.45 4.76
C GLN A 182 -19.45 -12.58 4.29
N HIS A 183 -18.51 -12.89 5.18
CA HIS A 183 -17.08 -12.69 4.89
C HIS A 183 -16.41 -13.89 4.21
N CYS A 184 -16.84 -15.13 4.47
CA CYS A 184 -16.24 -16.29 3.81
C CYS A 184 -16.35 -16.21 2.28
N PRO A 185 -17.51 -15.84 1.68
CA PRO A 185 -17.61 -15.68 0.23
C PRO A 185 -16.78 -14.54 -0.35
N GLU A 186 -16.45 -13.51 0.43
CA GLU A 186 -15.61 -12.39 0.00
C GLU A 186 -14.17 -12.85 -0.28
N ILE A 187 -13.66 -13.84 0.48
CA ILE A 187 -12.26 -14.29 0.42
C ILE A 187 -12.05 -15.65 -0.26
N ASP A 188 -13.06 -16.53 -0.31
CA ASP A 188 -12.90 -17.92 -0.77
C ASP A 188 -12.42 -18.04 -2.23
N ARG A 189 -12.85 -17.12 -3.10
CA ARG A 189 -12.40 -17.11 -4.50
C ARG A 189 -11.06 -16.40 -4.69
N PRO A 190 -10.85 -15.15 -4.20
CA PRO A 190 -9.58 -14.44 -4.34
C PRO A 190 -8.36 -15.20 -3.82
N TRP A 191 -8.50 -15.94 -2.71
CA TRP A 191 -7.37 -16.65 -2.09
C TRP A 191 -6.81 -17.79 -2.94
N ARG A 192 -7.62 -18.36 -3.85
CA ARG A 192 -7.21 -19.49 -4.69
C ARG A 192 -6.44 -19.06 -5.95
N GLY A 193 -6.37 -17.76 -6.22
CA GLY A 193 -5.91 -17.21 -7.50
C GLY A 193 -4.46 -16.78 -7.56
#